data_AF-A0A090YUM3-F1
#
_entry.id   AF-A0A090YUM3-F1
#
_cell.length_a   1.000
_cell.length_b   1.000
_cell.length_c   1.000
_cell.angle_alpha   90.00
_cell.angle_beta   90.00
_cell.angle_gamma   90.00
#
_symmetry.space_group_name_H-M   'P 1'
#
loop_
_entity.id
_entity.type
_entity.pdbx_description
1 polymer ?
#
loop_
_entity_poly.entity_id
_entity_poly.type
_entity_poly.pdbx_seq_one_letter_code
_entity_poly.pdbx_strand_id
1 'polypeptide(L)'
;MTIQYFLGNKLGMPFVQKYGKYVFVTQEKIDLTRIWFNTYGYFLIFIGFFIPGVRHFTGYFAGIINLPFRRFAITIYSGALFWVSFFLIGGYWLGGNFQNIFKILGPHIGQILFGMIIIVAIILIIRFREKLKHVFVKNIS
;
A
#
# COMPACT_ATOMS: atom_id res chain seq x y z
N MET A 1 10.88 4.75 0.48
CA MET A 1 10.86 5.00 -0.98
C MET A 1 12.25 5.11 -1.54
N THR A 2 13.10 6.02 -1.04
CA THR A 2 14.48 6.19 -1.51
C THR A 2 15.35 4.94 -1.34
N ILE A 3 15.31 4.30 -0.16
CA ILE A 3 16.05 3.05 0.10
C ILE A 3 15.58 1.94 -0.85
N GLN A 4 14.27 1.82 -1.09
CA GLN A 4 13.69 0.81 -1.98
C GLN A 4 14.11 1.04 -3.44
N TYR A 5 14.20 2.31 -3.86
CA TYR A 5 14.74 2.68 -5.16
C TYR A 5 16.20 2.24 -5.29
N PHE A 6 17.06 2.57 -4.31
CA PHE A 6 18.46 2.16 -4.36
C PHE A 6 18.61 0.64 -4.28
N LEU A 7 17.75 -0.04 -3.52
CA LEU A 7 17.74 -1.49 -3.44
C LEU A 7 17.32 -2.10 -4.78
N GLY A 8 16.27 -1.59 -5.43
CA GLY A 8 15.84 -2.00 -6.76
C GLY A 8 16.86 -1.68 -7.86
N ASN A 9 17.55 -0.53 -7.76
CA ASN A 9 18.57 -0.08 -8.70
C ASN A 9 19.87 -0.89 -8.58
N LYS A 10 20.29 -1.22 -7.35
CA LYS A 10 21.49 -2.01 -7.06
C LYS A 10 21.26 -3.51 -7.30
N LEU A 11 20.06 -4.02 -7.05
CA LEU A 11 19.65 -5.35 -7.49
C LEU A 11 19.60 -5.39 -9.02
N GLY A 12 18.93 -4.44 -9.68
CA GLY A 12 19.00 -4.26 -11.14
C GLY A 12 18.62 -5.49 -11.99
N MET A 13 18.68 -5.35 -13.32
CA MET A 13 18.46 -6.48 -14.25
C MET A 13 19.38 -7.70 -14.03
N PRO A 14 20.70 -7.57 -13.77
CA PRO A 14 21.56 -8.76 -13.66
C PRO A 14 21.27 -9.61 -12.42
N PHE A 15 20.78 -9.04 -11.31
CA PHE A 15 20.36 -9.83 -10.14
C PHE A 15 18.97 -10.44 -10.33
N VAL A 16 18.06 -9.75 -11.04
CA VAL A 16 16.75 -10.32 -11.41
C VAL A 16 16.91 -11.51 -12.38
N GLN A 17 17.84 -11.44 -13.34
CA GLN A 17 18.11 -12.59 -14.22
C GLN A 17 18.68 -13.80 -13.46
N LYS A 18 19.46 -13.57 -12.38
CA LYS A 18 20.10 -14.65 -11.61
C LYS A 18 19.26 -15.19 -10.45
N TYR A 19 18.45 -14.35 -9.80
CA TYR A 19 17.68 -14.68 -8.60
C TYR A 19 16.19 -14.33 -8.66
N GLY A 20 15.66 -13.86 -9.81
CA GLY A 20 14.26 -13.40 -9.95
C GLY A 20 13.22 -14.45 -9.54
N LYS A 21 13.54 -15.75 -9.67
CA LYS A 21 12.71 -16.86 -9.21
C LYS A 21 12.47 -16.88 -7.69
N TYR A 22 13.40 -16.35 -6.89
CA TYR A 22 13.31 -16.31 -5.42
C TYR A 22 12.63 -15.04 -4.88
N VAL A 23 12.53 -13.98 -5.70
CA VAL A 23 12.00 -12.66 -5.26
C VAL A 23 10.63 -12.34 -5.86
N PHE A 24 10.00 -13.28 -6.59
CA PHE A 24 8.71 -13.09 -7.30
C PHE A 24 8.69 -11.90 -8.28
N VAL A 25 9.87 -11.42 -8.68
CA VAL A 25 10.06 -10.39 -9.71
C VAL A 25 10.44 -11.10 -11.01
N THR A 26 9.45 -11.32 -11.87
CA THR A 26 9.62 -11.91 -13.21
C THR A 26 9.87 -10.83 -14.27
N GLN A 27 10.57 -11.18 -15.34
CA GLN A 27 10.77 -10.32 -16.53
C GLN A 27 9.46 -9.72 -17.03
N GLU A 28 8.42 -10.54 -17.11
CA GLU A 28 7.08 -10.16 -17.56
C GLU A 28 6.47 -8.98 -16.77
N LYS A 29 6.71 -8.94 -15.44
CA LYS A 29 6.24 -7.83 -14.59
C LYS A 29 7.05 -6.56 -14.80
N ILE A 30 8.34 -6.68 -15.10
CA ILE A 30 9.21 -5.56 -15.42
C ILE A 30 8.78 -4.95 -16.76
N ASP A 31 8.49 -5.78 -17.75
CA ASP A 31 8.02 -5.33 -19.07
C ASP A 31 6.64 -4.66 -18.96
N LEU A 32 5.71 -5.24 -18.20
CA LEU A 32 4.43 -4.59 -17.84
C LEU A 32 4.64 -3.22 -17.20
N THR A 33 5.55 -3.13 -16.23
CA THR A 33 5.86 -1.86 -15.57
C THR A 33 6.43 -0.84 -16.56
N ARG A 34 7.27 -1.26 -17.51
CA ARG A 34 7.83 -0.40 -18.55
C ARG A 34 6.73 0.09 -19.51
N ILE A 35 5.79 -0.77 -19.90
CA ILE A 35 4.64 -0.40 -20.73
C ILE A 35 3.78 0.63 -20.00
N TRP A 36 3.40 0.35 -18.75
CA TRP A 36 2.59 1.28 -17.95
C TRP A 36 3.31 2.60 -17.71
N PHE A 37 4.62 2.58 -17.51
CA PHE A 37 5.39 3.80 -17.40
C PHE A 37 5.47 4.56 -18.73
N ASN A 38 5.50 3.87 -19.87
CA ASN A 38 5.45 4.54 -21.18
C ASN A 38 4.08 5.22 -21.43
N THR A 39 2.99 4.61 -20.94
CA THR A 39 1.63 5.15 -21.09
C THR A 39 1.32 6.27 -20.08
N TYR A 40 1.63 6.07 -18.80
CA TYR A 40 1.23 6.95 -17.69
C TYR A 40 2.38 7.78 -17.12
N GLY A 41 3.63 7.44 -17.43
CA GLY A 41 4.81 8.17 -16.98
C GLY A 41 4.91 8.30 -15.46
N TYR A 42 5.35 9.48 -15.03
CA TYR A 42 5.50 9.83 -13.61
C TYR A 42 4.16 9.91 -12.87
N PHE A 43 3.04 10.08 -13.58
CA PHE A 43 1.72 10.10 -12.95
C PHE A 43 1.37 8.74 -12.31
N LEU A 44 1.87 7.63 -12.87
CA LEU A 44 1.74 6.29 -12.29
C LEU A 44 2.34 6.22 -10.88
N ILE A 45 3.50 6.86 -10.68
CA ILE A 45 4.19 6.90 -9.39
C ILE A 45 3.39 7.73 -8.39
N PHE A 46 2.82 8.86 -8.86
CA PHE A 46 1.98 9.74 -8.05
C PHE A 46 0.74 8.99 -7.58
N ILE A 47 -0.05 8.38 -8.47
CA ILE A 47 -1.24 7.59 -8.09
C ILE A 47 -0.85 6.39 -7.22
N GLY A 48 0.22 5.68 -7.58
CA GLY A 48 0.70 4.52 -6.83
C GLY A 48 1.08 4.85 -5.38
N PHE A 49 1.33 6.12 -5.06
CA PHE A 49 1.57 6.58 -3.70
C PHE A 49 0.31 6.53 -2.83
N PHE A 50 -0.87 6.78 -3.40
CA PHE A 50 -2.15 6.82 -2.68
C PHE A 50 -2.70 5.42 -2.39
N ILE A 51 -2.26 4.40 -3.13
CA ILE A 51 -2.72 3.02 -2.97
C ILE A 51 -1.85 2.29 -1.93
N PRO A 52 -2.40 1.89 -0.77
CA PRO A 52 -1.68 1.09 0.22
C PRO A 52 -1.23 -0.25 -0.38
N GLY A 53 -0.02 -0.71 -0.03
CA GLY A 53 0.61 -1.86 -0.67
C GLY A 53 1.42 -1.45 -1.90
N VAL A 54 0.78 -0.91 -2.94
CA VAL A 54 1.45 -0.48 -4.18
C VAL A 54 2.57 0.52 -3.89
N ARG A 55 2.34 1.49 -2.99
CA ARG A 55 3.31 2.49 -2.57
C ARG A 55 4.69 1.92 -2.25
N HIS A 56 4.77 0.77 -1.56
CA HIS A 56 6.05 0.14 -1.22
C HIS A 56 6.74 -0.49 -2.42
N PHE A 57 5.96 -1.03 -3.37
CA PHE A 57 6.46 -1.62 -4.60
C PHE A 57 6.90 -0.56 -5.63
N THR A 58 6.30 0.62 -5.63
CA THR A 58 6.62 1.71 -6.57
C THR A 58 8.11 2.07 -6.53
N GLY A 59 8.71 2.10 -5.33
CA GLY A 59 10.15 2.35 -5.18
C GLY A 59 11.03 1.25 -5.75
N TYR A 60 10.66 -0.01 -5.53
CA TYR A 60 11.39 -1.16 -6.09
C TYR A 60 11.32 -1.16 -7.62
N PHE A 61 10.13 -1.05 -8.18
CA PHE A 61 9.91 -1.06 -9.62
C PHE A 61 10.65 0.08 -10.32
N ALA A 62 10.58 1.30 -9.77
CA ALA A 62 11.29 2.46 -10.29
C ALA A 62 12.82 2.26 -10.33
N GLY A 63 13.38 1.62 -9.30
CA GLY A 63 14.80 1.26 -9.27
C GLY A 63 15.15 0.18 -10.29
N ILE A 64 14.32 -0.85 -10.42
CA ILE A 64 14.55 -1.99 -11.34
C ILE A 64 14.57 -1.52 -12.81
N ILE A 65 13.63 -0.65 -13.22
CA ILE A 65 13.59 -0.12 -14.58
C ILE A 65 14.59 1.04 -14.81
N ASN A 66 15.45 1.35 -13.83
CA ASN A 66 16.45 2.41 -13.87
C ASN A 66 15.85 3.79 -14.22
N LEU A 67 14.75 4.18 -13.55
CA LEU A 67 14.24 5.55 -13.71
C LEU A 67 15.25 6.58 -13.20
N PRO A 68 15.39 7.75 -13.83
CA PRO A 68 16.27 8.80 -13.33
C PRO A 68 15.83 9.23 -11.92
N PHE A 69 16.70 8.98 -10.93
CA PHE A 69 16.43 9.21 -9.51
C PHE A 69 15.85 10.60 -9.23
N ARG A 70 16.41 11.65 -9.86
CA ARG A 70 15.93 13.03 -9.70
C ARG A 70 14.44 13.17 -10.01
N ARG A 71 13.98 12.65 -11.15
CA ARG A 71 12.57 12.80 -11.57
C ARG A 71 11.66 11.95 -10.68
N PHE A 72 12.07 10.72 -10.38
CA PHE A 72 11.36 9.85 -9.43
C PHE A 72 11.20 10.50 -8.05
N ALA A 73 12.28 11.06 -7.51
CA ALA A 73 12.29 11.70 -6.20
C ALA A 73 11.37 12.92 -6.18
N ILE A 74 11.44 13.80 -7.20
CA ILE A 74 10.57 14.98 -7.30
C ILE A 74 9.09 14.56 -7.29
N THR A 75 8.72 13.54 -8.07
CA THR A 75 7.33 13.06 -8.14
C THR A 75 6.84 12.43 -6.82
N ILE A 76 7.67 11.64 -6.15
CA ILE A 76 7.28 11.04 -4.87
C ILE A 76 7.22 12.06 -3.75
N TYR A 77 8.16 12.98 -3.69
CA TYR A 77 8.17 14.00 -2.67
C TYR A 77 7.02 14.99 -2.87
N SER A 78 6.67 15.34 -4.11
CA SER A 78 5.47 16.16 -4.36
C SER A 78 4.19 15.43 -3.96
N GLY A 79 4.06 14.13 -4.28
CA GLY A 79 2.94 13.31 -3.82
C GLY A 79 2.86 13.18 -2.30
N ALA A 80 4.00 13.00 -1.63
CA ALA A 80 4.07 12.95 -0.18
C ALA A 80 3.69 14.29 0.47
N LEU A 81 4.18 15.40 -0.09
CA LEU A 81 3.85 16.74 0.37
C LEU A 81 2.34 17.00 0.22
N PHE A 82 1.78 16.69 -0.95
CA PHE A 82 0.34 16.82 -1.20
C PHE A 82 -0.48 16.00 -0.19
N TRP A 83 -0.09 14.75 0.04
CA TRP A 83 -0.76 13.87 1.00
C TRP A 83 -0.69 14.43 2.43
N VAL A 84 0.50 14.83 2.89
CA VAL A 84 0.67 15.40 4.24
C VAL A 84 -0.15 16.68 4.39
N SER A 85 -0.11 17.57 3.41
CA SER A 85 -0.91 18.80 3.42
C SER A 85 -2.41 18.51 3.46
N PHE A 86 -2.89 17.51 2.71
CA PHE A 86 -4.29 17.10 2.72
C PHE A 86 -4.72 16.63 4.13
N PHE A 87 -3.91 15.79 4.77
CA PHE A 87 -4.17 15.34 6.14
C PHE A 87 -4.03 16.44 7.19
N LEU A 88 -3.08 17.36 7.02
CA LEU A 88 -2.90 18.49 7.93
C LEU A 88 -4.08 19.46 7.85
N ILE A 89 -4.54 19.78 6.65
CA ILE A 89 -5.71 20.65 6.46
C ILE A 89 -6.96 19.96 7.00
N GLY A 90 -7.21 18.70 6.62
CA GLY A 90 -8.33 17.93 7.14
C GLY A 90 -8.27 17.80 8.67
N GLY A 91 -7.08 17.52 9.21
CA GLY A 91 -6.82 17.42 10.63
C GLY A 91 -6.93 18.75 11.38
N TYR A 92 -6.63 19.89 10.74
CA TYR A 92 -6.80 21.23 11.31
C TYR A 92 -8.27 21.63 11.38
N TRP A 93 -9.04 21.34 10.32
CA TRP A 93 -10.49 21.58 10.29
C TRP A 93 -11.24 20.70 11.29
N LEU A 94 -10.90 19.41 11.35
CA LEU A 94 -11.38 18.52 12.40
C LEU A 94 -10.87 19.00 13.76
N GLY A 95 -9.60 19.42 13.80
CA GLY A 95 -8.78 20.00 14.88
C GLY A 95 -9.48 21.07 15.69
N GLY A 96 -9.99 22.09 15.01
CA GLY A 96 -10.73 23.19 15.63
C GLY A 96 -12.00 22.74 16.37
N ASN A 97 -12.55 21.57 16.03
CA ASN A 97 -13.67 20.95 16.71
C ASN A 97 -13.26 19.79 17.64
N PHE A 98 -11.96 19.46 17.81
CA PHE A 98 -11.54 18.32 18.63
C PHE A 98 -12.04 18.41 20.07
N GLN A 99 -12.18 19.60 20.66
CA GLN A 99 -12.72 19.72 22.02
C GLN A 99 -14.21 19.37 22.10
N ASN A 100 -15.01 19.68 21.07
CA ASN A 100 -16.42 19.28 20.99
C ASN A 100 -16.57 17.81 20.61
N ILE A 101 -15.75 17.33 19.68
CA ILE A 101 -15.70 15.94 19.22
C ILE A 101 -15.25 15.02 20.37
N PHE A 102 -14.22 15.36 21.15
CA PHE A 102 -13.79 14.57 22.31
C PHE A 102 -14.80 14.59 23.46
N LYS A 103 -15.55 15.68 23.67
CA LYS A 103 -16.63 15.71 24.68
C LYS A 103 -17.79 14.77 24.32
N ILE A 104 -18.10 14.63 23.03
CA ILE A 104 -19.18 13.78 22.54
C ILE A 104 -18.71 12.33 22.34
N LEU A 105 -17.52 12.11 21.79
CA LEU A 105 -16.99 10.76 21.53
C LEU A 105 -16.22 10.16 22.70
N GLY A 106 -15.68 10.94 23.62
CA GLY A 106 -14.90 10.44 24.76
C GLY A 106 -15.61 9.35 25.58
N PRO A 107 -16.91 9.50 25.92
CA PRO A 107 -17.66 8.46 26.64
C PRO A 107 -18.00 7.23 25.78
N HIS A 108 -18.16 7.40 24.46
CA HIS A 108 -18.65 6.36 23.54
C HIS A 108 -17.54 5.67 22.75
N ILE A 109 -16.30 6.17 22.80
CA ILE A 109 -15.16 5.59 22.07
C ILE A 109 -14.95 4.12 22.45
N GLY A 110 -15.16 3.78 23.74
CA GLY A 110 -15.08 2.41 24.23
C GLY A 110 -16.16 1.49 23.65
N GLN A 111 -17.39 2.00 23.50
CA GLN A 111 -18.50 1.24 22.91
C GLN A 111 -18.33 1.05 21.40
N ILE A 112 -17.82 2.07 20.69
CA ILE A 112 -17.53 2.01 19.26
C ILE A 112 -16.40 1.00 19.00
N LEU A 113 -15.33 1.05 19.79
CA LEU A 113 -14.22 0.09 19.70
C LEU A 113 -14.69 -1.33 20.02
N PHE A 114 -15.51 -1.51 21.06
CA PHE A 114 -16.07 -2.81 21.41
C PHE A 114 -16.98 -3.36 20.30
N GLY A 115 -17.84 -2.52 19.70
CA GLY A 115 -18.66 -2.88 18.55
C GLY A 115 -17.83 -3.28 17.33
N MET A 116 -16.75 -2.54 17.03
CA MET A 116 -15.81 -2.91 15.97
C MET A 116 -15.14 -4.26 16.22
N ILE A 117 -14.71 -4.53 17.46
CA ILE A 117 -14.10 -5.81 17.84
C ILE A 117 -15.09 -6.95 17.65
N ILE A 118 -16.35 -6.78 18.06
CA ILE A 118 -17.41 -7.78 17.87
C ILE A 118 -17.65 -8.04 16.38
N ILE A 119 -17.77 -7.00 15.55
CA ILE A 119 -17.98 -7.14 14.11
C ILE A 119 -16.82 -7.90 13.47
N VAL A 120 -15.58 -7.56 13.81
CA VAL A 120 -14.38 -8.27 13.33
C VAL A 120 -14.40 -9.73 13.79
N ALA A 121 -14.74 -10.00 15.06
CA ALA A 121 -14.84 -11.36 15.58
C ALA A 121 -15.92 -12.18 14.86
N ILE A 122 -17.09 -11.60 14.58
CA ILE A 122 -18.17 -12.25 13.82
C ILE A 122 -17.70 -12.58 12.41
N ILE A 123 -17.05 -11.64 11.71
CA ILE A 123 -16.51 -11.87 10.36
C ILE A 123 -15.47 -13.00 10.38
N LEU A 124 -14.59 -13.03 11.37
CA LEU A 124 -13.61 -14.09 11.53
C LEU A 124 -14.25 -15.44 11.81
N ILE A 125 -15.26 -15.51 12.68
CA ILE A 125 -16.01 -16.74 12.99
C ILE A 125 -16.73 -17.25 11.74
N ILE A 126 -17.41 -16.39 10.98
CA ILE A 126 -18.07 -16.78 9.73
C ILE A 126 -17.04 -17.34 8.74
N ARG A 127 -15.91 -16.63 8.54
CA ARG A 127 -14.84 -17.11 7.65
C ARG A 127 -14.21 -18.41 8.11
N PHE A 128 -14.05 -18.63 9.42
CA PHE A 128 -13.53 -19.88 9.97
C PHE A 128 -14.54 -21.03 9.80
N ARG A 129 -15.84 -20.78 9.97
CA ARG A 129 -16.90 -21.79 9.75
C ARG A 129 -17.00 -22.18 8.28
N GLU A 130 -16.91 -21.21 7.36
CA GLU A 130 -16.84 -21.46 5.91
C GLU A 130 -15.61 -22.31 5.56
N LYS A 131 -14.45 -21.97 6.11
CA LYS A 131 -13.20 -22.70 5.87
C LYS A 131 -13.25 -24.13 6.46
N LEU A 132 -13.86 -24.33 7.62
CA LEU A 132 -14.05 -25.65 8.24
C LEU A 132 -15.07 -26.51 7.48
N LYS A 133 -16.17 -25.93 6.97
CA LYS A 133 -17.12 -26.66 6.12
C LYS A 133 -16.47 -27.15 4.82
N HIS A 134 -15.62 -26.33 4.18
CA HIS A 134 -14.88 -26.74 3.00
C HIS A 134 -13.85 -27.85 3.26
N VAL A 135 -13.24 -27.89 4.45
CA VAL A 135 -12.29 -28.96 4.84
C VAL A 135 -13.01 -30.26 5.19
N PHE A 136 -14.17 -30.20 5.86
CA PHE A 136 -14.93 -31.40 6.23
C PHE A 136 -15.63 -32.08 5.05
N VAL A 137 -16.16 -31.31 4.08
CA VAL A 137 -16.82 -31.88 2.89
C VAL A 137 -15.82 -32.58 1.96
N LYS A 138 -14.58 -32.09 1.87
CA LYS A 138 -13.52 -32.72 1.05
C LYS A 138 -12.98 -34.03 1.65
N ASN A 139 -13.19 -34.29 2.93
CA ASN A 139 -12.65 -35.47 3.63
C ASN A 139 -13.66 -36.63 3.72
N ILE A 140 -14.86 -36.47 3.14
CA ILE A 140 -15.97 -37.46 3.16
C ILE A 140 -16.36 -37.91 1.73
N SER A 141 -15.80 -37.33 0.66
CA SER A 141 -15.88 -37.84 -0.73
C SER A 141 -14.59 -38.51 -1.15
#